data_AF-A0A9E0BDP9-F1
#
_entry.id   AF-A0A9E0BDP9-F1
#
_cell.length_a   1.000
_cell.length_b   1.000
_cell.length_c   1.000
_cell.angle_alpha   90.00
_cell.angle_beta   90.00
_cell.angle_gamma   90.00
#
_symmetry.space_group_name_H-M   'P 1'
#
loop_
_entity.id
_entity.type
_entity.pdbx_description
1 polymer ?
#
loop_
_entity_poly.entity_id
_entity_poly.type
_entity_poly.pdbx_seq_one_letter_code
_entity_poly.pdbx_strand_id
1 'polypeptide(L)'
;MSDNNINNIDNSINNENKSSNDDAKTIAYNLAKKIYELDSNVYESVGSELGRVFIGDADKCLDKLSALIYTNPHGYLLRSEVALVGNMARTIKDKEAKSKFMRQYNDILNEIAELPHGFGSVDILDTSISELNVSNFHRNNNDNRMIICISRTEGSAGTDIGFALADKLRLNYYDAEIFKDLVIRKDAEKDARWKSKKIDLSHEMINPEKARRFSRNHGLPANDAAFFNESEILRELAEKEDFIVIGRCADVILKNNNIPHVSVFITAPVQQRARRIMELEKIPYSKALKRLVKLDKKRERYYKFYTNNIWGQAYNYDLCINSASYGIDEAVNLILRVINRDK
;
A
#
# COMPACT_ATOMS: atom_id res chain seq x y z
N MET A 1 -4.47 20.89 -59.56
CA MET A 1 -3.28 20.64 -58.71
C MET A 1 -3.64 21.03 -57.29
N SER A 2 -4.40 20.21 -56.57
CA SER A 2 -4.87 20.59 -55.22
C SER A 2 -5.49 19.44 -54.42
N ASP A 3 -5.06 18.18 -54.60
CA ASP A 3 -5.62 17.05 -53.81
C ASP A 3 -4.56 16.08 -53.24
N ASN A 4 -3.26 16.35 -53.41
CA ASN A 4 -2.19 15.47 -52.90
C ASN A 4 -1.55 15.90 -51.58
N ASN A 5 -2.00 17.00 -50.96
CA ASN A 5 -1.39 17.52 -49.73
C ASN A 5 -2.11 17.15 -48.42
N ILE A 6 -3.35 16.63 -48.47
CA ILE A 6 -4.12 16.28 -47.25
C ILE A 6 -3.75 14.87 -46.75
N ASN A 7 -3.54 13.91 -47.66
CA ASN A 7 -3.22 12.52 -47.29
C ASN A 7 -1.80 12.31 -46.73
N ASN A 8 -0.87 13.24 -46.95
CA ASN A 8 0.49 13.16 -46.39
C ASN A 8 0.56 13.72 -44.96
N ILE A 9 -0.31 14.68 -44.61
CA ILE A 9 -0.35 15.28 -43.27
C ILE A 9 -0.98 14.29 -42.28
N ASP A 10 -2.09 13.64 -42.64
CA ASP A 10 -2.76 12.64 -41.77
C ASP A 10 -1.91 11.37 -41.53
N ASN A 11 -1.09 10.96 -42.51
CA ASN A 11 -0.16 9.83 -42.32
C ASN A 11 1.07 10.22 -41.48
N SER A 12 1.53 11.48 -41.53
CA SER A 12 2.61 11.96 -40.66
C SER A 12 2.15 12.08 -39.20
N ILE A 13 0.95 12.61 -38.95
CA ILE A 13 0.38 12.76 -37.61
C ILE A 13 0.05 11.39 -36.99
N ASN A 14 -0.44 10.43 -37.78
CA ASN A 14 -0.69 9.07 -37.28
C ASN A 14 0.60 8.29 -37.02
N ASN A 15 1.70 8.53 -37.75
CA ASN A 15 2.99 7.90 -37.48
C ASN A 15 3.73 8.56 -36.29
N GLU A 16 3.64 9.88 -36.12
CA GLU A 16 4.19 10.60 -34.95
C GLU A 16 3.48 10.19 -33.65
N ASN A 17 2.15 10.07 -33.67
CA ASN A 17 1.38 9.58 -32.51
C ASN A 17 1.63 8.11 -32.19
N LYS A 18 2.05 7.29 -33.16
CA LYS A 18 2.40 5.87 -32.95
C LYS A 18 3.82 5.73 -32.39
N SER A 19 4.77 6.50 -32.93
CA SER A 19 6.15 6.62 -32.42
C SER A 19 6.18 7.11 -30.98
N SER A 20 5.48 8.21 -30.68
CA SER A 20 5.40 8.79 -29.33
C SER A 20 4.82 7.82 -28.28
N ASN A 21 3.88 6.97 -28.67
CA ASN A 21 3.25 5.99 -27.79
C ASN A 21 4.14 4.77 -27.53
N ASP A 22 4.88 4.33 -28.55
CA ASP A 22 5.86 3.26 -28.41
C ASP A 22 7.07 3.74 -27.57
N ASP A 23 7.50 4.99 -27.74
CA ASP A 23 8.55 5.60 -26.91
C ASP A 23 8.14 5.67 -25.43
N ALA A 24 6.90 6.06 -25.13
CA ALA A 24 6.37 6.11 -23.77
C ALA A 24 6.25 4.72 -23.12
N LYS A 25 5.87 3.68 -23.88
CA LYS A 25 5.86 2.29 -23.39
C LYS A 25 7.27 1.79 -23.10
N THR A 26 8.24 2.12 -23.96
CA THR A 26 9.64 1.75 -23.75
C THR A 26 10.22 2.42 -22.51
N ILE A 27 9.92 3.71 -22.28
CA ILE A 27 10.30 4.42 -21.05
C ILE A 27 9.67 3.75 -19.82
N ALA A 28 8.37 3.43 -19.87
CA ALA A 28 7.68 2.77 -18.77
C ALA A 28 8.25 1.37 -18.46
N TYR A 29 8.62 0.60 -19.49
CA TYR A 29 9.25 -0.71 -19.33
C TYR A 29 10.65 -0.62 -18.74
N ASN A 30 11.46 0.36 -19.17
CA ASN A 30 12.79 0.58 -18.61
C ASN A 30 12.73 0.98 -17.14
N LEU A 31 11.75 1.82 -16.77
CA LEU A 31 11.53 2.22 -15.38
C LEU A 31 11.03 1.05 -14.52
N ALA A 32 10.11 0.23 -15.05
CA ALA A 32 9.68 -1.02 -14.43
C ALA A 32 10.86 -1.95 -14.14
N LYS A 33 11.81 -2.06 -15.08
CA LYS A 33 13.02 -2.86 -14.93
C LYS A 33 13.93 -2.33 -13.82
N LYS A 34 14.17 -1.02 -13.75
CA LYS A 34 14.94 -0.40 -12.66
C LYS A 34 14.31 -0.67 -11.28
N ILE A 35 12.99 -0.55 -11.17
CA ILE A 35 12.24 -0.84 -9.93
C ILE A 35 12.40 -2.31 -9.53
N TYR A 36 12.23 -3.23 -10.48
CA TYR A 36 12.36 -4.66 -10.26
C TYR A 36 13.78 -5.08 -9.86
N GLU A 37 14.80 -4.49 -10.49
CA GLU A 37 16.22 -4.73 -10.16
C GLU A 37 16.58 -4.17 -8.78
N LEU A 38 16.12 -2.96 -8.43
CA LEU A 38 16.30 -2.39 -7.09
C LEU A 38 15.69 -3.31 -6.03
N ASP A 39 14.48 -3.82 -6.25
CA ASP A 39 13.84 -4.80 -5.37
C ASP A 39 14.66 -6.08 -5.22
N SER A 40 15.26 -6.62 -6.30
CA SER A 40 16.18 -7.77 -6.24
C SER A 40 17.34 -7.51 -5.30
N ASN A 41 18.04 -6.41 -5.57
CA ASN A 41 19.34 -6.15 -4.99
C ASN A 41 19.19 -5.76 -3.52
N VAL A 42 18.13 -5.02 -3.20
CA VAL A 42 17.72 -4.72 -1.83
C VAL A 42 17.39 -6.02 -1.10
N TYR A 43 16.57 -6.90 -1.69
CA TYR A 43 16.21 -8.16 -1.05
C TYR A 43 17.43 -9.06 -0.76
N GLU A 44 18.33 -9.22 -1.73
CA GLU A 44 19.57 -10.00 -1.58
C GLU A 44 20.48 -9.42 -0.48
N SER A 45 20.49 -8.09 -0.31
CA SER A 45 21.32 -7.40 0.68
C SER A 45 20.72 -7.38 2.08
N VAL A 46 19.39 -7.40 2.20
CA VAL A 46 18.69 -7.42 3.50
C VAL A 46 18.58 -8.86 4.04
N GLY A 47 18.49 -9.86 3.15
CA GLY A 47 18.16 -11.24 3.55
C GLY A 47 16.79 -11.35 4.22
N SER A 48 15.87 -10.48 3.82
CA SER A 48 14.61 -10.19 4.51
C SER A 48 13.68 -11.40 4.62
N GLU A 49 13.18 -11.70 5.84
CA GLU A 49 12.08 -12.66 6.04
C GLU A 49 10.77 -12.21 5.36
N LEU A 50 10.66 -10.91 5.03
CA LEU A 50 9.49 -10.33 4.33
C LEU A 50 9.42 -10.75 2.84
N GLY A 51 10.47 -11.31 2.24
CA GLY A 51 10.46 -11.64 0.80
C GLY A 51 10.62 -10.42 -0.13
N ARG A 52 10.84 -10.66 -1.44
CA ARG A 52 10.83 -9.64 -2.51
C ARG A 52 9.44 -9.01 -2.65
N VAL A 53 9.37 -7.74 -3.09
CA VAL A 53 8.10 -7.06 -3.40
C VAL A 53 7.47 -7.63 -4.67
N PHE A 54 8.29 -7.93 -5.69
CA PHE A 54 7.82 -8.54 -6.94
C PHE A 54 8.13 -10.04 -6.95
N ILE A 55 7.09 -10.86 -6.78
CA ILE A 55 7.20 -12.32 -6.69
C ILE A 55 6.57 -12.94 -7.95
N GLY A 56 7.36 -13.68 -8.73
CA GLY A 56 6.87 -14.44 -9.87
C GLY A 56 7.82 -14.43 -11.06
N ASP A 57 7.27 -14.75 -12.22
CA ASP A 57 7.96 -14.67 -13.50
C ASP A 57 8.34 -13.21 -13.81
N ALA A 58 9.62 -12.98 -14.13
CA ALA A 58 10.18 -11.63 -14.29
C ALA A 58 9.42 -10.86 -15.39
N ASP A 59 9.13 -11.52 -16.50
CA ASP A 59 8.43 -10.92 -17.63
C ASP A 59 7.02 -10.46 -17.25
N LYS A 60 6.29 -11.26 -16.47
CA LYS A 60 4.94 -10.89 -15.99
C LYS A 60 4.95 -9.73 -14.99
N CYS A 61 5.99 -9.64 -14.15
CA CYS A 61 6.14 -8.54 -13.21
C CYS A 61 6.47 -7.24 -13.94
N LEU A 62 7.36 -7.30 -14.94
CA LEU A 62 7.71 -6.17 -15.79
C LEU A 62 6.53 -5.70 -16.65
N ASP A 63 5.74 -6.62 -17.20
CA ASP A 63 4.52 -6.31 -17.94
C ASP A 63 3.47 -5.62 -17.05
N LYS A 64 3.31 -6.09 -15.81
CA LYS A 64 2.40 -5.46 -14.84
C LYS A 64 2.87 -4.05 -14.43
N LEU A 65 4.14 -3.91 -14.07
CA LEU A 65 4.73 -2.61 -13.67
C LEU A 65 4.72 -1.62 -14.82
N SER A 66 5.12 -2.04 -16.02
CA SER A 66 5.10 -1.18 -17.22
C SER A 66 3.67 -0.75 -17.55
N ALA A 67 2.68 -1.65 -17.44
CA ALA A 67 1.29 -1.30 -17.58
C ALA A 67 0.83 -0.30 -16.51
N LEU A 68 1.23 -0.45 -15.24
CA LEU A 68 0.90 0.49 -14.17
C LEU A 68 1.48 1.88 -14.41
N ILE A 69 2.73 1.95 -14.87
CA ILE A 69 3.44 3.20 -15.19
C ILE A 69 2.82 3.87 -16.42
N TYR A 70 2.56 3.09 -17.47
CA TYR A 70 2.09 3.60 -18.76
C TYR A 70 0.58 3.94 -18.77
N THR A 71 -0.27 3.08 -18.23
CA THR A 71 -1.73 3.27 -18.29
C THR A 71 -2.25 4.20 -17.19
N ASN A 72 -1.41 4.47 -16.16
CA ASN A 72 -1.69 5.29 -14.98
C ASN A 72 -3.15 5.24 -14.44
N PRO A 73 -3.82 4.08 -14.29
CA PRO A 73 -5.22 4.05 -13.86
C PRO A 73 -5.33 4.22 -12.34
N HIS A 74 -4.24 3.89 -11.63
CA HIS A 74 -4.15 3.78 -10.17
C HIS A 74 -2.73 4.15 -9.70
N GLY A 75 -2.30 5.40 -9.86
CA GLY A 75 -0.95 5.86 -9.47
C GLY A 75 -0.55 5.61 -8.01
N TYR A 76 -1.52 5.42 -7.11
CA TYR A 76 -1.27 5.01 -5.72
C TYR A 76 -0.70 3.58 -5.60
N LEU A 77 -1.01 2.68 -6.55
CA LEU A 77 -0.56 1.29 -6.53
C LEU A 77 0.94 1.21 -6.83
N LEU A 78 1.40 1.94 -7.84
CA LEU A 78 2.82 2.07 -8.16
C LEU A 78 3.60 2.72 -7.01
N ARG A 79 3.04 3.78 -6.38
CA ARG A 79 3.64 4.40 -5.19
C ARG A 79 3.79 3.40 -4.04
N SER A 80 2.76 2.58 -3.79
CA SER A 80 2.78 1.55 -2.76
C SER A 80 3.88 0.51 -3.03
N GLU A 81 3.97 0.01 -4.27
CA GLU A 81 4.99 -0.98 -4.65
C GLU A 81 6.42 -0.41 -4.52
N VAL A 82 6.65 0.83 -4.96
CA VAL A 82 7.96 1.50 -4.84
C VAL A 82 8.30 1.83 -3.38
N ALA A 83 7.34 2.30 -2.58
CA ALA A 83 7.54 2.60 -1.16
C ALA A 83 7.97 1.36 -0.36
N LEU A 84 7.43 0.18 -0.69
CA LEU A 84 7.83 -1.08 -0.05
C LEU A 84 9.32 -1.40 -0.29
N VAL A 85 9.82 -1.19 -1.51
CA VAL A 85 11.25 -1.36 -1.83
C VAL A 85 12.10 -0.39 -1.02
N GLY A 86 11.65 0.87 -0.88
CA GLY A 86 12.30 1.87 -0.04
C GLY A 86 12.35 1.47 1.44
N ASN A 87 11.26 0.91 1.98
CA ASN A 87 11.21 0.42 3.35
C ASN A 87 12.22 -0.72 3.59
N MET A 88 12.33 -1.66 2.65
CA MET A 88 13.34 -2.71 2.74
C MET A 88 14.76 -2.18 2.59
N ALA A 89 15.02 -1.24 1.68
CA ALA A 89 16.35 -0.66 1.50
C ALA A 89 16.84 0.06 2.76
N ARG A 90 15.92 0.65 3.54
CA ARG A 90 16.23 1.37 4.78
C ARG A 90 16.65 0.45 5.93
N THR A 91 16.27 -0.83 5.92
CA THR A 91 16.62 -1.82 6.96
C THR A 91 17.98 -2.48 6.75
N ILE A 92 18.66 -2.20 5.63
CA ILE A 92 20.02 -2.69 5.34
C ILE A 92 21.00 -2.20 6.40
N LYS A 93 21.71 -3.15 7.03
CA LYS A 93 22.69 -2.87 8.09
C LYS A 93 24.00 -2.28 7.56
N ASP A 94 24.43 -2.71 6.37
CA ASP A 94 25.60 -2.16 5.72
C ASP A 94 25.33 -0.73 5.21
N LYS A 95 26.11 0.24 5.70
CA LYS A 95 25.93 1.66 5.39
C LYS A 95 26.22 1.97 3.92
N GLU A 96 27.18 1.28 3.32
CA GLU A 96 27.58 1.53 1.94
C GLU A 96 26.53 1.00 0.96
N ALA A 97 26.10 -0.26 1.13
CA ALA A 97 24.98 -0.83 0.38
C ALA A 97 23.69 -0.03 0.57
N LYS A 98 23.34 0.34 1.81
CA LYS A 98 22.17 1.18 2.10
C LYS A 98 22.22 2.51 1.34
N SER A 99 23.35 3.22 1.39
CA SER A 99 23.50 4.49 0.66
C SER A 99 23.38 4.31 -0.84
N LYS A 100 23.93 3.22 -1.40
CA LYS A 100 23.85 2.91 -2.82
C LYS A 100 22.39 2.69 -3.25
N PHE A 101 21.64 1.86 -2.53
CA PHE A 101 20.25 1.57 -2.88
C PHE A 101 19.31 2.75 -2.65
N MET A 102 19.55 3.56 -1.61
CA MET A 102 18.77 4.78 -1.39
C MET A 102 18.99 5.83 -2.47
N ARG A 103 20.18 5.91 -3.08
CA ARG A 103 20.40 6.75 -4.27
C ARG A 103 19.59 6.24 -5.46
N GLN A 104 19.69 4.95 -5.76
CA GLN A 104 18.91 4.32 -6.85
C GLN A 104 17.40 4.49 -6.65
N TYR A 105 16.92 4.38 -5.41
CA TYR A 105 15.53 4.62 -5.05
C TYR A 105 15.10 6.07 -5.36
N ASN A 106 15.90 7.06 -4.95
CA ASN A 106 15.60 8.46 -5.21
C ASN A 106 15.63 8.80 -6.70
N ASP A 107 16.58 8.22 -7.45
CA ASP A 107 16.68 8.39 -8.90
C ASP A 107 15.41 7.88 -9.60
N ILE A 108 14.91 6.71 -9.19
CA ILE A 108 13.64 6.15 -9.68
C ILE A 108 12.46 7.08 -9.37
N LEU A 109 12.39 7.64 -8.17
CA LEU A 109 11.30 8.56 -7.82
C LEU A 109 11.31 9.83 -8.67
N ASN A 110 12.50 10.38 -8.95
CA ASN A 110 12.65 11.52 -9.85
C ASN A 110 12.19 11.17 -11.27
N GLU A 111 12.62 10.02 -11.81
CA GLU A 111 12.20 9.57 -13.15
C GLU A 111 10.68 9.36 -13.25
N ILE A 112 10.02 8.84 -12.19
CA ILE A 112 8.55 8.71 -12.19
C ILE A 112 7.87 10.09 -12.17
N ALA A 113 8.47 11.08 -11.48
CA ALA A 113 7.93 12.44 -11.40
C ALA A 113 8.02 13.20 -12.74
N GLU A 114 9.02 12.89 -13.57
CA GLU A 114 9.24 13.52 -14.88
C GLU A 114 8.35 12.98 -16.01
N LEU A 115 7.62 11.87 -15.79
CA LEU A 115 6.74 11.30 -16.81
C LEU A 115 5.59 12.27 -17.19
N PRO A 116 5.20 12.39 -18.47
CA PRO A 116 4.00 13.13 -18.86
C PRO A 116 2.75 12.42 -18.31
N HIS A 117 1.92 13.14 -17.56
CA HIS A 117 0.88 12.59 -16.65
C HIS A 117 1.40 11.90 -15.38
N GLY A 118 2.70 11.99 -15.12
CA GLY A 118 3.33 11.78 -13.82
C GLY A 118 2.70 12.68 -12.76
N PHE A 119 2.79 12.22 -11.52
CA PHE A 119 2.14 12.76 -10.32
C PHE A 119 1.72 14.22 -10.45
N GLY A 120 0.42 14.45 -10.65
CA GLY A 120 -0.12 15.81 -10.71
C GLY A 120 0.28 16.58 -9.45
N SER A 121 1.21 17.53 -9.63
CA SER A 121 1.54 18.70 -8.80
C SER A 121 1.16 18.68 -7.32
N VAL A 122 1.45 17.60 -6.61
CA VAL A 122 1.41 17.53 -5.15
C VAL A 122 2.68 16.81 -4.73
N ASP A 123 3.60 17.61 -4.16
CA ASP A 123 4.84 17.33 -3.41
C ASP A 123 5.21 15.85 -3.18
N ILE A 124 6.47 15.40 -3.24
CA ILE A 124 7.61 15.77 -2.39
C ILE A 124 8.88 15.18 -3.04
N LEU A 125 9.94 15.97 -3.22
CA LEU A 125 11.34 15.50 -3.17
C LEU A 125 12.22 16.71 -2.84
N ASP A 126 12.08 17.21 -1.62
CA ASP A 126 13.00 18.24 -1.12
C ASP A 126 14.34 17.57 -0.75
N THR A 127 15.37 17.89 -1.53
CA THR A 127 16.71 17.28 -1.48
C THR A 127 17.38 17.52 -0.12
N SER A 128 17.03 18.60 0.58
CA SER A 128 17.48 18.91 1.96
C SER A 128 17.00 17.91 3.02
N ILE A 129 15.91 17.18 2.79
CA ILE A 129 15.39 16.20 3.76
C ILE A 129 16.23 14.92 3.75
N SER A 130 17.02 14.66 2.70
CA SER A 130 17.81 13.43 2.55
C SER A 130 19.07 13.39 3.42
N GLU A 131 19.68 14.55 3.72
CA GLU A 131 20.96 14.65 4.44
C GLU A 131 20.80 14.61 5.97
N LEU A 132 19.64 15.00 6.51
CA LEU A 132 19.34 14.98 7.95
C LEU A 132 18.88 13.59 8.48
N ASN A 133 18.88 12.55 7.63
CA ASN A 133 18.27 11.23 7.91
C ASN A 133 19.21 10.21 8.55
N VAL A 134 20.46 10.60 8.79
CA VAL A 134 21.51 9.66 9.22
C VAL A 134 21.59 9.50 10.74
N SER A 135 20.95 10.37 11.55
CA SER A 135 21.28 10.47 12.98
C SER A 135 20.23 10.06 14.02
N ASN A 136 18.97 9.73 13.69
CA ASN A 136 17.92 9.55 14.73
C ASN A 136 17.22 8.18 14.80
N PHE A 137 17.96 7.08 14.59
CA PHE A 137 17.43 5.71 14.82
C PHE A 137 17.89 5.07 16.13
N HIS A 138 17.98 5.87 17.18
CA HIS A 138 17.95 5.38 18.56
C HIS A 138 16.93 6.17 19.38
N ARG A 139 15.65 5.78 19.32
CA ARG A 139 14.77 5.95 20.47
C ARG A 139 14.75 4.64 21.24
N ASN A 140 15.38 4.69 22.41
CA ASN A 140 15.51 3.60 23.36
C ASN A 140 14.14 3.09 23.82
N ASN A 141 14.11 1.80 24.15
CA ASN A 141 13.06 1.13 24.91
C ASN A 141 12.49 2.01 26.03
N ASN A 142 11.22 2.39 25.87
CA ASN A 142 10.28 2.76 26.92
C ASN A 142 8.89 2.65 26.28
N ASP A 143 8.14 1.58 26.58
CA ASP A 143 6.72 1.20 26.40
C ASP A 143 5.70 2.00 25.54
N ASN A 144 6.06 3.06 24.82
CA ASN A 144 5.16 3.82 23.95
C ASN A 144 5.55 3.62 22.48
N ARG A 145 5.08 2.52 21.91
CA ARG A 145 5.04 2.29 20.46
C ARG A 145 4.11 3.32 19.79
N MET A 146 4.52 3.83 18.64
CA MET A 146 3.70 4.76 17.87
C MET A 146 2.93 4.02 16.79
N ILE A 147 1.67 3.71 17.10
CA ILE A 147 0.77 3.01 16.17
C ILE A 147 -0.41 3.90 15.80
N ILE A 148 -0.66 4.06 14.50
CA ILE A 148 -1.74 4.91 13.98
C ILE A 148 -2.66 4.06 13.10
N CYS A 149 -3.93 3.95 13.48
CA CYS A 149 -4.95 3.23 12.73
C CYS A 149 -5.80 4.22 11.94
N ILE A 150 -5.86 4.07 10.62
CA ILE A 150 -6.67 4.93 9.75
C ILE A 150 -7.80 4.13 9.12
N SER A 151 -9.03 4.46 9.53
CA SER A 151 -10.25 4.08 8.83
C SER A 151 -10.67 5.19 7.87
N ARG A 152 -11.29 4.85 6.73
CA ARG A 152 -11.57 5.81 5.67
C ARG A 152 -12.74 5.46 4.78
N THR A 153 -13.51 6.45 4.36
CA THR A 153 -14.54 6.28 3.33
C THR A 153 -13.94 6.29 1.92
N GLU A 154 -14.57 5.61 0.97
CA GLU A 154 -14.08 5.53 -0.41
C GLU A 154 -14.07 6.90 -1.09
N GLY A 155 -12.96 7.27 -1.74
CA GLY A 155 -12.81 8.57 -2.40
C GLY A 155 -12.50 9.73 -1.45
N SER A 156 -12.21 9.48 -0.17
CA SER A 156 -11.84 10.51 0.82
C SER A 156 -10.36 10.91 0.83
N ALA A 157 -9.53 10.40 -0.09
CA ALA A 157 -8.07 10.53 -0.03
C ALA A 157 -7.42 9.95 1.25
N GLY A 158 -8.14 9.12 2.03
CA GLY A 158 -7.58 8.56 3.26
C GLY A 158 -6.35 7.68 3.07
N THR A 159 -6.24 7.01 1.92
CA THR A 159 -5.01 6.29 1.53
C THR A 159 -3.86 7.27 1.32
N ASP A 160 -4.08 8.34 0.56
CA ASP A 160 -3.04 9.36 0.26
C ASP A 160 -2.56 10.05 1.55
N ILE A 161 -3.48 10.39 2.44
CA ILE A 161 -3.16 10.97 3.76
C ILE A 161 -2.35 9.98 4.60
N GLY A 162 -2.71 8.69 4.60
CA GLY A 162 -1.97 7.66 5.32
C GLY A 162 -0.53 7.49 4.83
N PHE A 163 -0.33 7.51 3.51
CA PHE A 163 1.01 7.46 2.91
C PHE A 163 1.83 8.71 3.22
N ALA A 164 1.26 9.90 3.02
CA ALA A 164 1.95 11.15 3.32
C ALA A 164 2.33 11.27 4.81
N LEU A 165 1.47 10.75 5.70
CA LEU A 165 1.77 10.67 7.13
C LEU A 165 2.91 9.67 7.42
N ALA A 166 2.93 8.52 6.74
CA ALA A 166 3.98 7.52 6.88
C ALA A 166 5.35 8.08 6.48
N ASP A 167 5.41 8.79 5.34
CA ASP A 167 6.63 9.44 4.88
C ASP A 167 7.11 10.52 5.84
N LYS A 168 6.19 11.35 6.35
CA LYS A 168 6.50 12.46 7.26
C LYS A 168 6.98 11.98 8.63
N LEU A 169 6.40 10.90 9.16
CA LEU A 169 6.79 10.31 10.44
C LEU A 169 7.88 9.24 10.32
N ARG A 170 8.16 8.76 9.10
CA ARG A 170 9.08 7.65 8.81
C ARG A 170 8.66 6.35 9.48
N LEU A 171 7.37 6.08 9.44
CA LEU A 171 6.77 4.87 10.00
C LEU A 171 6.48 3.86 8.89
N ASN A 172 6.45 2.58 9.26
CA ASN A 172 6.01 1.54 8.34
C ASN A 172 4.52 1.75 8.00
N TYR A 173 4.12 1.40 6.78
CA TYR A 173 2.74 1.55 6.32
C TYR A 173 2.19 0.17 5.94
N TYR A 174 1.03 -0.16 6.49
CA TYR A 174 0.36 -1.44 6.28
C TYR A 174 -1.07 -1.26 5.80
N ASP A 175 -1.43 -1.95 4.72
CA ASP A 175 -2.79 -1.94 4.20
C ASP A 175 -3.33 -3.36 3.97
N ALA A 176 -4.53 -3.43 3.43
CA ALA A 176 -5.21 -4.67 3.12
C ALA A 176 -4.43 -5.62 2.21
N GLU A 177 -3.64 -5.09 1.27
CA GLU A 177 -2.89 -5.89 0.31
C GLU A 177 -1.64 -6.45 0.98
N ILE A 178 -0.93 -5.62 1.74
CA ILE A 178 0.25 -6.04 2.51
C ILE A 178 -0.12 -7.14 3.51
N PHE A 179 -1.21 -6.98 4.26
CA PHE A 179 -1.67 -8.01 5.19
C PHE A 179 -2.02 -9.33 4.50
N LYS A 180 -2.61 -9.28 3.31
CA LYS A 180 -2.93 -10.49 2.54
C LYS A 180 -1.66 -11.24 2.17
N ASP A 181 -0.62 -10.54 1.74
CA ASP A 181 0.66 -11.15 1.37
C ASP A 181 1.38 -11.73 2.60
N LEU A 182 1.35 -11.01 3.74
CA LEU A 182 1.88 -11.52 5.01
C LEU A 182 1.19 -12.81 5.46
N VAL A 183 -0.15 -12.89 5.32
CA VAL A 183 -0.91 -14.12 5.65
C VAL A 183 -0.51 -15.26 4.71
N ILE A 184 -0.40 -15.02 3.40
CA ILE A 184 0.00 -16.04 2.42
C ILE A 184 1.41 -16.57 2.74
N ARG A 185 2.34 -15.69 3.11
CA ARG A 185 3.71 -16.07 3.50
C ARG A 185 3.73 -16.90 4.77
N LYS A 186 3.03 -16.46 5.83
CA LYS A 186 2.94 -17.19 7.11
C LYS A 186 2.33 -18.59 6.90
N ASP A 187 1.33 -18.70 6.03
CA ASP A 187 0.76 -20.00 5.62
C ASP A 187 1.76 -20.86 4.84
N ALA A 188 2.52 -20.29 3.91
CA ALA A 188 3.52 -21.01 3.14
C ALA A 188 4.65 -21.55 4.02
N GLU A 189 5.11 -20.79 5.01
CA GLU A 189 6.10 -21.26 5.99
C GLU A 189 5.57 -22.37 6.89
N LYS A 190 4.31 -22.27 7.33
CA LYS A 190 3.63 -23.35 8.08
C LYS A 190 3.56 -24.63 7.23
N ASP A 191 3.21 -24.51 5.95
CA ASP A 191 3.16 -25.64 5.01
C ASP A 191 4.56 -26.25 4.76
N ALA A 192 5.62 -25.44 4.66
CA ALA A 192 7.00 -25.92 4.52
C ALA A 192 7.48 -26.67 5.77
N ARG A 193 7.21 -26.12 6.97
CA ARG A 193 7.49 -26.78 8.26
C ARG A 193 6.70 -28.09 8.40
N TRP A 194 5.44 -28.12 7.97
CA TRP A 194 4.63 -29.34 7.98
C TRP A 194 5.20 -30.41 7.05
N LYS A 195 5.57 -30.08 5.81
CA LYS A 195 6.19 -31.03 4.86
C LYS A 195 7.52 -31.61 5.37
N SER A 196 8.26 -30.86 6.18
CA SER A 196 9.53 -31.34 6.78
C SER A 196 9.31 -32.33 7.93
N LYS A 197 8.14 -32.31 8.56
CA LYS A 197 7.71 -33.32 9.53
C LYS A 197 7.12 -34.50 8.76
N LYS A 198 7.83 -35.63 8.68
CA LYS A 198 7.25 -36.92 8.24
C LYS A 198 6.13 -37.29 9.22
N ILE A 199 4.92 -36.83 8.95
CA ILE A 199 3.72 -37.25 9.66
C ILE A 199 3.13 -38.36 8.82
N ASP A 200 3.30 -39.59 9.33
CA ASP A 200 2.75 -40.80 8.76
C ASP A 200 1.23 -40.75 8.91
N LEU A 201 0.53 -40.38 7.83
CA LEU A 201 -0.93 -40.31 7.78
C LEU A 201 -1.47 -41.57 7.10
N SER A 202 -1.13 -42.73 7.65
CA SER A 202 -1.84 -43.98 7.38
C SER A 202 -3.12 -44.02 8.22
N HIS A 203 -4.19 -43.38 7.75
CA HIS A 203 -5.55 -43.96 7.69
C HIS A 203 -6.64 -42.91 7.34
N GLU A 204 -7.47 -43.34 6.40
CA GLU A 204 -8.91 -43.06 6.24
C GLU A 204 -9.41 -41.62 5.93
N MET A 205 -9.82 -41.47 4.66
CA MET A 205 -10.91 -40.64 4.11
C MET A 205 -11.21 -39.26 4.72
N ILE A 206 -10.90 -38.23 3.94
CA ILE A 206 -11.77 -37.14 3.42
C ILE A 206 -10.82 -36.31 2.54
N ASN A 207 -11.24 -35.93 1.32
CA ASN A 207 -10.44 -35.21 0.34
C ASN A 207 -9.31 -34.39 1.01
N PRO A 208 -8.03 -34.79 0.91
CA PRO A 208 -6.95 -34.32 1.78
C PRO A 208 -6.82 -32.80 1.78
N GLU A 209 -7.24 -32.13 0.69
CA GLU A 209 -7.33 -30.68 0.62
C GLU A 209 -8.40 -30.06 1.54
N LYS A 210 -9.57 -30.70 1.70
CA LYS A 210 -10.62 -30.25 2.64
C LYS A 210 -10.21 -30.46 4.09
N ALA A 211 -9.62 -31.60 4.43
CA ALA A 211 -9.09 -31.87 5.77
C ALA A 211 -7.93 -30.90 6.09
N ARG A 212 -7.04 -30.66 5.13
CA ARG A 212 -5.95 -29.66 5.22
C ARG A 212 -6.49 -28.25 5.40
N ARG A 213 -7.50 -27.83 4.64
CA ARG A 213 -8.10 -26.49 4.75
C ARG A 213 -8.90 -26.32 6.04
N PHE A 214 -9.60 -27.36 6.49
CA PHE A 214 -10.31 -27.36 7.78
C PHE A 214 -9.33 -27.26 8.94
N SER A 215 -8.27 -28.07 8.96
CA SER A 215 -7.20 -28.02 9.96
C SER A 215 -6.48 -26.66 9.95
N ARG A 216 -6.11 -26.15 8.76
CA ARG A 216 -5.45 -24.84 8.61
C ARG A 216 -6.29 -23.68 9.12
N ASN A 217 -7.60 -23.73 8.86
CA ASN A 217 -8.54 -22.72 9.32
C ASN A 217 -9.04 -22.98 10.75
N HIS A 218 -8.53 -23.98 11.47
CA HIS A 218 -9.01 -24.35 12.80
C HIS A 218 -10.52 -24.64 12.84
N GLY A 219 -11.07 -25.16 11.74
CA GLY A 219 -12.49 -25.42 11.56
C GLY A 219 -13.35 -24.21 11.18
N LEU A 220 -12.74 -23.04 10.96
CA LEU A 220 -13.44 -21.79 10.67
C LEU A 220 -13.69 -21.57 9.16
N PRO A 221 -14.71 -20.77 8.81
CA PRO A 221 -14.86 -20.21 7.47
C PRO A 221 -13.57 -19.48 7.03
N ALA A 222 -13.27 -19.52 5.73
CA ALA A 222 -12.02 -18.97 5.20
C ALA A 222 -11.81 -17.47 5.51
N ASN A 223 -12.89 -16.68 5.53
CA ASN A 223 -12.81 -15.25 5.85
C ASN A 223 -12.48 -15.02 7.33
N ASP A 224 -13.02 -15.84 8.22
CA ASP A 224 -12.79 -15.73 9.66
C ASP A 224 -11.37 -16.17 10.01
N ALA A 225 -10.90 -17.29 9.42
CA ALA A 225 -9.52 -17.72 9.54
C ALA A 225 -8.54 -16.64 9.04
N ALA A 226 -8.84 -15.99 7.91
CA ALA A 226 -8.04 -14.88 7.40
C ALA A 226 -8.05 -13.69 8.38
N PHE A 227 -9.20 -13.33 8.94
CA PHE A 227 -9.31 -12.26 9.94
C PHE A 227 -8.50 -12.56 11.21
N PHE A 228 -8.55 -13.78 11.73
CA PHE A 228 -7.76 -14.17 12.91
C PHE A 228 -6.26 -14.15 12.62
N ASN A 229 -5.83 -14.64 11.45
CA ASN A 229 -4.43 -14.56 11.03
C ASN A 229 -3.97 -13.10 10.87
N GLU A 230 -4.77 -12.24 10.23
CA GLU A 230 -4.51 -10.80 10.11
C GLU A 230 -4.40 -10.14 11.49
N SER A 231 -5.27 -10.50 12.43
CA SER A 231 -5.28 -9.98 13.81
C SER A 231 -4.05 -10.40 14.60
N GLU A 232 -3.63 -11.66 14.45
CA GLU A 232 -2.41 -12.18 15.09
C GLU A 232 -1.16 -11.46 14.55
N ILE A 233 -1.06 -11.30 13.22
CA ILE A 233 0.05 -10.58 12.59
C ILE A 233 0.07 -9.12 13.06
N LEU A 234 -1.09 -8.45 13.09
CA LEU A 234 -1.17 -7.06 13.54
C LEU A 234 -0.67 -6.90 14.99
N ARG A 235 -1.01 -7.84 15.88
CA ARG A 235 -0.51 -7.87 17.25
C ARG A 235 1.01 -8.09 17.30
N GLU A 236 1.52 -9.05 16.54
CA GLU A 236 2.96 -9.32 16.45
C GLU A 236 3.75 -8.11 15.90
N LEU A 237 3.20 -7.37 14.94
CA LEU A 237 3.81 -6.15 14.42
C LEU A 237 3.83 -5.04 15.46
N ALA A 238 2.73 -4.88 16.21
CA ALA A 238 2.60 -3.87 17.26
C ALA A 238 3.58 -4.08 18.42
N GLU A 239 4.03 -5.31 18.66
CA GLU A 239 5.08 -5.62 19.64
C GLU A 239 6.49 -5.28 19.12
N LYS A 240 6.69 -5.23 17.80
CA LYS A 240 8.01 -5.18 17.15
C LYS A 240 8.40 -3.80 16.64
N GLU A 241 7.44 -3.02 16.13
CA GLU A 241 7.74 -1.78 15.39
C GLU A 241 6.60 -0.76 15.42
N ASP A 242 6.94 0.48 15.03
CA ASP A 242 6.00 1.59 14.92
C ASP A 242 5.46 1.66 13.48
N PHE A 243 4.14 1.82 13.32
CA PHE A 243 3.51 1.78 12.00
C PHE A 243 2.16 2.50 11.90
N ILE A 244 1.77 2.74 10.66
CA ILE A 244 0.45 3.21 10.23
C ILE A 244 -0.27 2.03 9.57
N VAL A 245 -1.52 1.78 9.96
CA VAL A 245 -2.34 0.71 9.38
C VAL A 245 -3.67 1.23 8.84
N ILE A 246 -4.05 0.76 7.67
CA ILE A 246 -5.21 1.25 6.93
C ILE A 246 -6.38 0.25 6.97
N GLY A 247 -7.28 0.42 7.94
CA GLY A 247 -8.48 -0.38 8.12
C GLY A 247 -8.25 -1.66 8.93
N ARG A 248 -8.74 -2.81 8.43
CA ARG A 248 -8.59 -4.15 9.04
C ARG A 248 -9.13 -4.28 10.48
N CYS A 249 -10.04 -3.40 10.89
CA CYS A 249 -10.52 -3.32 12.28
C CYS A 249 -9.36 -3.13 13.29
N ALA A 250 -8.25 -2.54 12.85
CA ALA A 250 -7.03 -2.44 13.65
C ALA A 250 -7.25 -1.66 14.95
N ASP A 251 -8.09 -0.63 14.90
CA ASP A 251 -8.54 0.14 16.05
C ASP A 251 -9.16 -0.75 17.14
N VAL A 252 -10.07 -1.65 16.77
CA VAL A 252 -10.72 -2.55 17.72
C VAL A 252 -9.79 -3.69 18.15
N ILE A 253 -9.01 -4.24 17.23
CA ILE A 253 -8.06 -5.33 17.53
C ILE A 253 -7.02 -4.84 18.55
N LEU A 254 -6.39 -3.69 18.32
CA LEU A 254 -5.38 -3.15 19.23
C LEU A 254 -5.98 -2.70 20.56
N LYS A 255 -7.18 -2.10 20.55
CA LYS A 255 -7.91 -1.74 21.78
C LYS A 255 -8.21 -2.95 22.66
N ASN A 256 -8.67 -4.04 22.06
CA ASN A 256 -8.99 -5.27 22.79
C ASN A 256 -7.75 -6.00 23.33
N ASN A 257 -6.58 -5.75 22.73
CA ASN A 257 -5.29 -6.29 23.21
C ASN A 257 -4.54 -5.30 24.12
N ASN A 258 -5.17 -4.21 24.55
CA ASN A 258 -4.58 -3.18 25.41
C ASN A 258 -3.31 -2.53 24.84
N ILE A 259 -3.19 -2.47 23.51
CA ILE A 259 -2.04 -1.85 22.84
C ILE A 259 -2.34 -0.37 22.60
N PRO A 260 -1.52 0.57 23.12
CA PRO A 260 -1.67 1.99 22.84
C PRO A 260 -1.60 2.30 21.34
N HIS A 261 -2.58 3.01 20.82
CA HIS A 261 -2.63 3.43 19.42
C HIS A 261 -3.51 4.70 19.28
N VAL A 262 -3.37 5.39 18.15
CA VAL A 262 -4.23 6.51 17.77
C VAL A 262 -5.11 6.09 16.61
N SER A 263 -6.42 6.26 16.75
CA SER A 263 -7.41 5.89 15.75
C SER A 263 -7.98 7.12 15.02
N VAL A 264 -7.87 7.14 13.70
CA VAL A 264 -8.26 8.26 12.83
C VAL A 264 -9.29 7.78 11.81
N PHE A 265 -10.38 8.54 11.65
CA PHE A 265 -11.37 8.32 10.60
C PHE A 265 -11.36 9.46 9.58
N ILE A 266 -11.04 9.13 8.33
CA ILE A 266 -10.97 10.09 7.23
C ILE A 266 -12.23 9.98 6.37
N THR A 267 -12.92 11.09 6.18
CA THR A 267 -14.15 11.16 5.40
C THR A 267 -14.24 12.43 4.57
N ALA A 268 -15.26 12.50 3.71
CA ALA A 268 -15.61 13.68 2.93
C ALA A 268 -17.07 13.59 2.44
N PRO A 269 -17.70 14.72 2.06
CA PRO A 269 -19.03 14.72 1.46
C PRO A 269 -19.11 13.80 0.24
N VAL A 270 -20.20 13.04 0.12
CA VAL A 270 -20.38 12.01 -0.92
C VAL A 270 -20.14 12.55 -2.32
N GLN A 271 -20.60 13.77 -2.61
CA GLN A 271 -20.44 14.42 -3.90
C GLN A 271 -18.96 14.68 -4.24
N GLN A 272 -18.17 15.14 -3.27
CA GLN A 272 -16.75 15.40 -3.45
C GLN A 272 -15.97 14.10 -3.62
N ARG A 273 -16.30 13.08 -2.83
CA ARG A 273 -15.70 11.75 -2.96
C ARG A 273 -15.98 11.11 -4.33
N ALA A 274 -17.21 11.20 -4.81
CA ALA A 274 -17.59 10.68 -6.11
C ALA A 274 -16.91 11.44 -7.27
N ARG A 275 -16.77 12.78 -7.16
CA ARG A 275 -16.00 13.58 -8.13
C ARG A 275 -14.53 13.19 -8.17
N ARG A 276 -13.89 13.03 -7.00
CA ARG A 276 -12.49 12.57 -6.93
C ARG A 276 -12.31 11.22 -7.62
N ILE A 277 -13.19 10.24 -7.37
CA ILE A 277 -13.13 8.93 -8.02
C ILE A 277 -13.33 9.06 -9.54
N MET A 278 -14.28 9.89 -9.98
CA MET A 278 -14.55 10.18 -11.39
C MET A 278 -13.31 10.73 -12.09
N GLU A 279 -12.61 11.69 -11.46
CA GLU A 279 -11.42 12.35 -12.01
C GLU A 279 -10.19 11.42 -12.04
N LEU A 280 -9.99 10.61 -10.99
CA LEU A 280 -8.89 9.67 -10.88
C LEU A 280 -9.04 8.48 -11.82
N GLU A 281 -10.22 7.84 -11.85
CA GLU A 281 -10.45 6.63 -12.63
C GLU A 281 -10.97 6.90 -14.06
N LYS A 282 -11.19 8.18 -14.42
CA LYS A 282 -11.78 8.60 -15.71
C LYS A 282 -13.09 7.85 -16.04
N ILE A 283 -13.94 7.64 -15.03
CA ILE A 283 -15.24 6.98 -15.18
C ILE A 283 -16.40 7.97 -15.01
N PRO A 284 -17.61 7.70 -15.53
CA PRO A 284 -18.77 8.58 -15.32
C PRO A 284 -19.14 8.72 -13.83
N TYR A 285 -19.63 9.91 -13.43
CA TYR A 285 -20.05 10.21 -12.05
C TYR A 285 -21.02 9.18 -11.46
N SER A 286 -21.98 8.70 -12.27
CA SER A 286 -22.94 7.67 -11.84
C SER A 286 -22.28 6.33 -11.51
N LYS A 287 -21.22 5.95 -12.23
CA LYS A 287 -20.43 4.75 -11.98
C LYS A 287 -19.54 4.93 -10.74
N ALA A 288 -18.93 6.10 -10.57
CA ALA A 288 -18.16 6.47 -9.39
C ALA A 288 -19.02 6.40 -8.11
N LEU A 289 -20.25 6.95 -8.15
CA LEU A 289 -21.17 6.91 -7.02
C LEU A 289 -21.58 5.47 -6.66
N LYS A 290 -21.91 4.64 -7.66
CA LYS A 290 -22.22 3.21 -7.44
C LYS A 290 -21.04 2.46 -6.82
N ARG A 291 -19.82 2.72 -7.28
CA ARG A 291 -18.60 2.12 -6.74
C ARG A 291 -18.40 2.52 -5.28
N LEU A 292 -18.46 3.82 -4.99
CA LEU A 292 -18.31 4.39 -3.66
C LEU A 292 -19.27 3.72 -2.66
N VAL A 293 -20.57 3.71 -2.98
CA VAL A 293 -21.60 3.12 -2.10
C VAL A 293 -21.36 1.62 -1.91
N LYS A 294 -20.98 0.89 -2.97
CA LYS A 294 -20.70 -0.55 -2.89
C LYS A 294 -19.51 -0.85 -1.96
N LEU A 295 -18.43 -0.08 -2.05
CA LEU A 295 -17.23 -0.28 -1.25
C LEU A 295 -17.42 0.15 0.20
N ASP A 296 -18.07 1.29 0.45
CA ASP A 296 -18.41 1.73 1.80
C ASP A 296 -19.32 0.71 2.50
N LYS A 297 -20.37 0.21 1.83
CA LYS A 297 -21.26 -0.84 2.37
C LYS A 297 -20.54 -2.18 2.60
N LYS A 298 -19.47 -2.47 1.84
CA LYS A 298 -18.63 -3.64 2.09
C LYS A 298 -17.80 -3.45 3.37
N ARG A 299 -17.17 -2.27 3.54
CA ARG A 299 -16.38 -1.92 4.72
C ARG A 299 -17.24 -1.88 5.98
N GLU A 300 -18.42 -1.27 5.91
CA GLU A 300 -19.39 -1.21 7.01
C GLU A 300 -19.81 -2.60 7.47
N ARG A 301 -20.20 -3.48 6.54
CA ARG A 301 -20.59 -4.86 6.87
C ARG A 301 -19.45 -5.65 7.49
N TYR A 302 -18.25 -5.53 6.93
CA TYR A 302 -17.06 -6.19 7.46
C TYR A 302 -16.74 -5.71 8.89
N TYR A 303 -16.70 -4.40 9.10
CA TYR A 303 -16.42 -3.80 10.40
C TYR A 303 -17.49 -4.19 11.43
N LYS A 304 -18.78 -4.06 11.10
CA LYS A 304 -19.88 -4.45 11.98
C LYS A 304 -19.84 -5.93 12.34
N PHE A 305 -19.52 -6.81 11.38
CA PHE A 305 -19.47 -8.25 11.61
C PHE A 305 -18.38 -8.63 12.64
N TYR A 306 -17.18 -8.06 12.53
CA TYR A 306 -16.05 -8.43 13.40
C TYR A 306 -15.96 -7.63 14.70
N THR A 307 -16.55 -6.43 14.76
CA THR A 307 -16.41 -5.53 15.93
C THR A 307 -17.71 -5.29 16.68
N ASN A 308 -18.86 -5.64 16.07
CA ASN A 308 -20.19 -5.25 16.51
C ASN A 308 -20.41 -3.72 16.63
N ASN A 309 -19.48 -2.90 16.12
CA ASN A 309 -19.55 -1.44 16.14
C ASN A 309 -20.07 -0.89 14.80
N ILE A 310 -20.53 0.36 14.84
CA ILE A 310 -20.99 1.09 13.64
C ILE A 310 -19.78 1.77 12.99
N TRP A 311 -19.48 1.39 11.75
CA TRP A 311 -18.36 1.97 11.01
C TRP A 311 -18.58 3.47 10.72
N GLY A 312 -17.55 4.29 10.94
CA GLY A 312 -17.64 5.74 10.75
C GLY A 312 -18.35 6.51 11.86
N GLN A 313 -18.75 5.82 12.94
CA GLN A 313 -19.31 6.46 14.13
C GLN A 313 -18.21 7.14 14.96
N ALA A 314 -18.37 8.43 15.25
CA ALA A 314 -17.29 9.27 15.77
C ALA A 314 -16.67 8.78 17.09
N TYR A 315 -17.46 8.20 18.01
CA TYR A 315 -16.94 7.70 19.29
C TYR A 315 -16.02 6.48 19.18
N ASN A 316 -15.94 5.84 18.01
CA ASN A 316 -15.02 4.73 17.78
C ASN A 316 -13.59 5.20 17.50
N TYR A 317 -13.40 6.49 17.22
CA TYR A 317 -12.14 7.05 16.75
C TYR A 317 -11.69 8.22 17.63
N ASP A 318 -10.39 8.41 17.77
CA ASP A 318 -9.82 9.54 18.50
C ASP A 318 -9.91 10.83 17.69
N LEU A 319 -9.85 10.73 16.35
CA LEU A 319 -9.92 11.88 15.45
C LEU A 319 -10.75 11.57 14.21
N CYS A 320 -11.71 12.43 13.87
CA CYS A 320 -12.46 12.37 12.62
C CYS A 320 -12.13 13.59 11.74
N ILE A 321 -11.67 13.37 10.51
CA ILE A 321 -11.23 14.44 9.60
C ILE A 321 -12.07 14.44 8.33
N ASN A 322 -12.58 15.62 7.96
CA ASN A 322 -13.17 15.87 6.66
C ASN A 322 -12.11 16.37 5.66
N SER A 323 -11.57 15.47 4.84
CA SER A 323 -10.49 15.81 3.89
C SER A 323 -10.92 16.76 2.78
N ALA A 324 -12.21 16.90 2.48
CA ALA A 324 -12.68 17.88 1.51
C ALA A 324 -12.57 19.32 2.00
N SER A 325 -12.54 19.53 3.32
CA SER A 325 -12.39 20.86 3.93
C SER A 325 -10.93 21.25 4.12
N TYR A 326 -10.07 20.28 4.44
CA TYR A 326 -8.67 20.53 4.81
C TYR A 326 -7.67 20.17 3.71
N GLY A 327 -8.04 19.34 2.74
CA GLY A 327 -7.07 18.76 1.81
C GLY A 327 -6.19 17.71 2.48
N ILE A 328 -5.19 17.22 1.74
CA ILE A 328 -4.30 16.13 2.21
C ILE A 328 -3.30 16.67 3.23
N ASP A 329 -2.59 17.75 2.90
CA ASP A 329 -1.47 18.26 3.71
C ASP A 329 -1.93 18.75 5.08
N GLU A 330 -3.04 19.49 5.12
CA GLU A 330 -3.56 19.98 6.39
C GLU A 330 -4.19 18.86 7.23
N ALA A 331 -4.77 17.83 6.60
CA ALA A 331 -5.18 16.62 7.31
C ALA A 331 -3.99 15.92 7.97
N VAL A 332 -2.86 15.80 7.27
CA VAL A 332 -1.61 15.26 7.84
C VAL A 332 -1.13 16.14 9.01
N ASN A 333 -1.10 17.46 8.84
CA ASN A 333 -0.69 18.39 9.90
C ASN A 333 -1.60 18.34 11.14
N LEU A 334 -2.91 18.13 10.96
CA LEU A 334 -3.85 17.92 12.06
C LEU A 334 -3.54 16.64 12.82
N ILE A 335 -3.29 15.53 12.12
CA ILE A 335 -2.94 14.25 12.76
C ILE A 335 -1.63 14.39 13.55
N LEU A 336 -0.61 15.02 12.96
CA LEU A 336 0.66 15.28 13.63
C LEU A 336 0.51 16.12 14.91
N ARG A 337 -0.34 17.14 14.89
CA ARG A 337 -0.62 17.96 16.10
C ARG A 337 -1.27 17.16 17.22
N VAL A 338 -2.09 16.17 16.90
CA VAL A 338 -2.69 15.28 17.91
C VAL A 338 -1.64 14.34 18.49
N ILE A 339 -0.74 13.81 17.66
CA ILE A 339 0.29 12.84 18.08
C ILE A 339 1.45 13.52 18.83
N ASN A 340 1.86 14.72 18.42
CA ASN A 340 2.98 15.46 19.01
C ASN A 340 2.60 16.32 20.24
N ARG A 341 1.41 16.12 20.84
CA ARG A 341 1.14 16.76 22.13
C ARG A 341 2.02 16.12 23.19
N ASP A 342 3.12 16.81 23.51
CA ASP A 342 3.87 16.58 24.74
C ASP A 342 2.86 16.55 25.90
N LYS A 343 2.79 15.41 26.59
CA LYS A 343 2.05 15.28 27.85
C LYS A 343 2.93 15.71 29.00
#